data_AF-M7CB70-F1
#
_entry.id   AF-M7CB70-F1
#
_cell.length_a   1.000
_cell.length_b   1.000
_cell.length_c   1.000
_cell.angle_alpha   90.00
_cell.angle_beta   90.00
_cell.angle_gamma   90.00
#
_symmetry.space_group_name_H-M   'P 1'
#
loop_
_entity.id
_entity.type
_entity.pdbx_description
1 polymer ?
#
loop_
_entity_poly.entity_id
_entity_poly.type
_entity_poly.pdbx_seq_one_letter_code
_entity_poly.pdbx_strand_id
1 'polypeptide(L)'
;ESSSNKLCAEDLQKNGDSNSVIKDRLSQAVRHNAKHFLDPVRKFNGQPIPFQQPKLFSGGVMRWYQVEGMEWLRMLWENGINGILADEMGLGKTIQCIATIALMVERGVPGPFLVCGPLSTLPNWISEFKRFTPEIPIMLYHGAQQERRKLVQKIHRREGSLQIHPVVITSFEIAMRDRNALQ
;
A
#
# COMPACT_ATOMS: atom_id res chain seq x y z
N GLU A 1 29.63 -25.55 -20.27
CA GLU A 1 29.37 -25.52 -18.81
C GLU A 1 29.40 -24.07 -18.35
N SER A 2 28.24 -23.41 -18.28
CA SER A 2 28.15 -22.02 -17.78
C SER A 2 27.81 -22.06 -16.29
N SER A 3 28.83 -21.89 -15.46
CA SER A 3 28.73 -21.82 -14.01
C SER A 3 27.76 -20.71 -13.59
N SER A 4 26.66 -21.10 -12.97
CA SER A 4 25.72 -20.19 -12.34
C SER A 4 26.45 -19.35 -11.28
N ASN A 5 26.49 -18.04 -11.46
CA ASN A 5 26.89 -17.10 -10.43
C ASN A 5 25.94 -17.24 -9.24
N LYS A 6 26.34 -18.00 -8.22
CA LYS A 6 25.71 -17.95 -6.91
C LYS A 6 26.09 -16.61 -6.29
N LEU A 7 25.12 -15.69 -6.21
CA LEU A 7 25.25 -14.47 -5.41
C LEU A 7 25.65 -14.87 -3.99
N CYS A 8 26.83 -14.42 -3.57
CA CYS A 8 27.35 -14.68 -2.24
C CYS A 8 26.65 -13.75 -1.22
N ALA A 9 26.49 -14.20 0.03
CA ALA A 9 25.91 -13.41 1.11
C ALA A 9 26.65 -12.07 1.35
N GLU A 10 27.92 -12.00 0.95
CA GLU A 10 28.77 -10.81 1.03
C GLU A 10 28.34 -9.70 0.04
N ASP A 11 27.79 -10.05 -1.12
CA ASP A 11 27.27 -9.09 -2.11
C ASP A 11 25.95 -8.45 -1.63
N LEU A 12 25.16 -9.18 -0.82
CA LEU A 12 23.95 -8.66 -0.18
C LEU A 12 24.28 -7.65 0.95
N GLN A 13 25.40 -7.84 1.66
CA GLN A 13 25.83 -6.92 2.73
C GLN A 13 26.38 -5.59 2.17
N LYS A 14 27.16 -5.61 1.08
CA LYS A 14 27.61 -4.39 0.39
C LYS A 14 26.45 -3.57 -0.20
N ASN A 15 25.40 -4.24 -0.64
CA ASN A 15 24.14 -3.61 -1.02
C ASN A 15 23.34 -3.09 0.19
N GLY A 16 23.48 -3.71 1.36
CA GLY A 16 22.84 -3.28 2.61
C GLY A 16 23.29 -1.92 3.09
N ASP A 17 24.61 -1.65 3.10
CA ASP A 17 25.18 -0.36 3.48
C ASP A 17 24.88 0.75 2.46
N SER A 18 24.82 0.39 1.17
CA SER A 18 24.40 1.32 0.12
C SER A 18 22.91 1.66 0.24
N ASN A 19 22.07 0.67 0.57
CA ASN A 19 20.64 0.86 0.78
C ASN A 19 20.33 1.67 2.03
N SER A 20 21.10 1.53 3.11
CA SER A 20 20.92 2.35 4.33
C SER A 20 21.24 3.81 4.06
N VAL A 21 22.34 4.11 3.35
CA VAL A 21 22.72 5.47 2.97
C VAL A 21 21.73 6.09 1.97
N ILE A 22 21.26 5.32 0.98
CA ILE A 22 20.22 5.76 0.05
C ILE A 22 18.91 6.03 0.80
N LYS A 23 18.52 5.13 1.71
CA LYS A 23 17.33 5.29 2.55
C LYS A 23 17.45 6.53 3.44
N ASP A 24 18.59 6.78 4.05
CA ASP A 24 18.80 7.95 4.91
C ASP A 24 18.77 9.26 4.12
N ARG A 25 19.42 9.31 2.95
CA ARG A 25 19.36 10.49 2.07
C ARG A 25 17.96 10.73 1.53
N LEU A 26 17.27 9.68 1.12
CA LEU A 26 15.88 9.75 0.66
C LEU A 26 14.98 10.18 1.81
N SER A 27 15.10 9.59 2.99
CA SER A 27 14.36 9.97 4.20
C SER A 27 14.59 11.43 4.55
N GLN A 28 15.83 11.93 4.50
CA GLN A 28 16.11 13.35 4.76
C GLN A 28 15.45 14.26 3.71
N ALA A 29 15.57 13.94 2.42
CA ALA A 29 14.96 14.71 1.33
C ALA A 29 13.43 14.67 1.40
N VAL A 30 12.84 13.50 1.64
CA VAL A 30 11.40 13.30 1.75
C VAL A 30 10.85 13.94 3.02
N ARG A 31 11.54 13.88 4.16
CA ARG A 31 11.16 14.61 5.38
C ARG A 31 11.11 16.10 5.17
N HIS A 32 12.14 16.64 4.51
CA HIS A 32 12.17 18.05 4.16
C HIS A 32 11.00 18.40 3.23
N ASN A 33 10.77 17.60 2.19
CA ASN A 33 9.71 17.84 1.23
C ASN A 33 8.31 17.69 1.83
N ALA A 34 8.04 16.66 2.62
CA ALA A 34 6.72 16.44 3.23
C ALA A 34 6.33 17.53 4.23
N LYS A 35 7.32 18.18 4.87
CA LYS A 35 7.10 19.28 5.82
C LYS A 35 6.94 20.64 5.13
N HIS A 36 7.56 20.84 3.97
CA HIS A 36 7.66 22.16 3.34
C HIS A 36 6.96 22.29 1.98
N PHE A 37 6.71 21.18 1.27
CA PHE A 37 5.99 21.14 -0.01
C PHE A 37 4.53 20.77 0.18
N LEU A 38 3.74 21.82 0.41
CA LEU A 38 2.29 21.74 0.53
C LEU A 38 1.65 22.09 -0.82
N ASP A 39 0.53 21.44 -1.14
CA ASP A 39 -0.26 21.75 -2.31
C ASP A 39 -0.93 23.13 -2.16
N PRO A 40 -0.75 24.06 -3.12
CA PRO A 40 -1.27 25.41 -3.01
C PRO A 40 -2.81 25.47 -3.14
N VAL A 41 -3.43 24.45 -3.74
CA VAL A 41 -4.86 24.41 -4.06
C VAL A 41 -5.60 23.42 -3.17
N ARG A 42 -5.07 22.21 -3.00
CA ARG A 42 -5.73 21.13 -2.25
C ARG A 42 -5.67 21.37 -0.75
N LYS A 43 -6.84 21.45 -0.13
CA LYS A 43 -7.02 21.58 1.32
C LYS A 43 -8.05 20.58 1.84
N PHE A 44 -7.87 20.13 3.07
CA PHE A 44 -8.85 19.34 3.80
C PHE A 44 -9.18 20.06 5.11
N ASN A 45 -10.44 20.42 5.31
CA ASN A 45 -10.90 21.22 6.47
C ASN A 45 -10.03 22.46 6.74
N GLY A 46 -9.66 23.18 5.67
CA GLY A 46 -8.80 24.38 5.74
C GLY A 46 -7.31 24.10 5.92
N GLN A 47 -6.91 22.85 6.22
CA GLN A 47 -5.50 22.47 6.31
C GLN A 47 -4.94 22.15 4.92
N PRO A 48 -3.73 22.64 4.59
CA PRO A 48 -3.07 22.32 3.33
C PRO A 48 -2.64 20.85 3.30
N ILE A 49 -2.75 20.22 2.13
CA ILE A 49 -2.39 18.81 1.92
C ILE A 49 -0.94 18.72 1.44
N PRO A 50 -0.11 17.76 1.91
CA PRO A 50 1.22 17.51 1.35
C PRO A 50 1.14 17.19 -0.14
N PHE A 51 2.04 17.74 -0.96
CA PHE A 51 2.00 17.54 -2.41
C PHE A 51 2.12 16.06 -2.81
N GLN A 52 2.87 15.28 -2.03
CA GLN A 52 3.09 13.85 -2.25
C GLN A 52 1.87 13.00 -1.85
N GLN A 53 0.89 13.54 -1.12
CA GLN A 53 -0.31 12.79 -0.77
C GLN A 53 -1.14 12.51 -2.05
N PRO A 54 -1.48 11.24 -2.33
CA PRO A 54 -2.30 10.86 -3.48
C PRO A 54 -3.61 11.66 -3.53
N LYS A 55 -4.12 11.94 -4.73
CA LYS A 55 -5.40 12.63 -4.94
C LYS A 55 -6.59 11.81 -4.46
N LEU A 56 -6.56 10.50 -4.68
CA LEU A 56 -7.56 9.53 -4.23
C LEU A 56 -7.57 9.36 -2.70
N PHE A 57 -6.50 9.79 -2.01
CA PHE A 57 -6.49 9.91 -0.56
C PHE A 57 -7.16 11.23 -0.14
N SER A 58 -8.44 11.16 0.19
CA SER A 58 -9.32 12.33 0.42
C SER A 58 -9.91 12.43 1.82
N GLY A 59 -9.80 11.38 2.65
CA GLY A 59 -10.39 11.34 4.00
C GLY A 59 -9.59 12.03 5.12
N GLY A 60 -8.53 12.79 4.78
CA GLY A 60 -7.71 13.49 5.74
C GLY A 60 -6.40 14.04 5.17
N VAL A 61 -5.61 14.64 6.06
CA VAL A 61 -4.24 15.10 5.77
C VAL A 61 -3.26 14.12 6.39
N MET A 62 -2.38 13.53 5.57
CA MET A 62 -1.31 12.64 6.03
C MET A 62 -0.29 13.43 6.86
N ARG A 63 0.17 12.82 7.96
CA ARG A 63 1.28 13.36 8.74
C ARG A 63 2.59 13.21 7.96
N TRP A 64 3.56 14.08 8.21
CA TRP A 64 4.84 14.08 7.48
C TRP A 64 5.54 12.71 7.49
N TYR A 65 5.50 11.97 8.61
CA TYR A 65 6.10 10.64 8.72
C TYR A 65 5.31 9.58 7.95
N GLN A 66 3.99 9.76 7.77
CA GLN A 66 3.17 8.87 6.95
C GLN A 66 3.47 9.08 5.47
N VAL A 67 3.66 10.35 5.05
CA VAL A 67 4.12 10.68 3.71
C VAL A 67 5.51 10.09 3.45
N GLU A 68 6.41 10.18 4.43
CA GLU A 68 7.73 9.55 4.33
C GLU A 68 7.65 8.03 4.15
N GLY A 69 6.86 7.34 4.98
CA GLY A 69 6.67 5.89 4.86
C GLY A 69 6.04 5.49 3.51
N MET A 70 5.06 6.24 3.04
CA MET A 70 4.42 6.02 1.73
C MET A 70 5.40 6.24 0.56
N GLU A 71 6.19 7.31 0.59
CA GLU A 71 7.17 7.59 -0.45
C GLU A 71 8.30 6.56 -0.48
N TRP A 72 8.69 6.05 0.68
CA TRP A 72 9.62 4.93 0.77
C TRP A 72 9.04 3.66 0.11
N LEU A 73 7.77 3.33 0.37
CA LEU A 73 7.09 2.20 -0.28
C LEU A 73 6.94 2.41 -1.79
N ARG A 74 6.64 3.63 -2.23
CA ARG A 74 6.62 4.00 -3.64
C ARG A 74 7.96 3.70 -4.29
N MET A 75 9.07 4.16 -3.70
CA MET A 75 10.41 3.95 -4.24
C MET A 75 10.73 2.45 -4.36
N LEU A 76 10.39 1.66 -3.33
CA LEU A 76 10.56 0.21 -3.37
C LEU A 76 9.78 -0.42 -4.52
N TRP A 77 8.51 -0.05 -4.68
CA TRP A 77 7.67 -0.52 -5.78
C TRP A 77 8.22 -0.15 -7.16
N GLU A 78 8.65 1.10 -7.37
CA GLU A 78 9.23 1.56 -8.64
C GLU A 78 10.51 0.80 -9.03
N ASN A 79 11.24 0.28 -8.03
CA ASN A 79 12.47 -0.49 -8.24
C ASN A 79 12.24 -2.01 -8.20
N GLY A 80 11.00 -2.48 -8.05
CA GLY A 80 10.69 -3.91 -7.97
C GLY A 80 11.22 -4.59 -6.70
N ILE A 81 11.40 -3.84 -5.62
CA ILE A 81 11.91 -4.31 -4.33
C ILE A 81 10.76 -4.43 -3.33
N ASN A 82 10.76 -5.48 -2.52
CA ASN A 82 9.80 -5.64 -1.42
C ASN A 82 10.27 -4.92 -0.15
N GLY A 83 9.33 -4.45 0.67
CA GLY A 83 9.61 -3.70 1.89
C GLY A 83 8.94 -4.25 3.14
N ILE A 84 9.57 -3.98 4.29
CA ILE A 84 8.98 -4.20 5.61
C ILE A 84 8.86 -2.83 6.29
N LEU A 85 7.62 -2.40 6.58
CA LEU A 85 7.36 -1.24 7.42
C LEU A 85 7.46 -1.65 8.89
N ALA A 86 8.59 -1.32 9.52
CA ALA A 86 8.89 -1.64 10.91
C ALA A 86 8.72 -0.45 11.87
N ASP A 87 7.93 0.56 11.46
CA ASP A 87 7.61 1.72 12.28
C ASP A 87 6.96 1.32 13.61
N GLU A 88 7.11 2.16 14.64
CA GLU A 88 6.44 1.99 15.93
C GLU A 88 4.92 1.82 15.79
N MET A 89 4.31 1.16 16.77
CA MET A 89 2.86 0.99 16.82
C MET A 89 2.17 2.35 16.94
N GLY A 90 1.05 2.54 16.25
CA GLY A 90 0.31 3.80 16.27
C GLY A 90 0.73 4.85 15.23
N LEU A 91 1.82 4.65 14.48
CA LEU A 91 2.25 5.58 13.41
C LEU A 91 1.42 5.48 12.10
N GLY A 92 0.31 4.74 12.12
CA GLY A 92 -0.62 4.69 10.98
C GLY A 92 -0.10 3.91 9.77
N LYS A 93 0.63 2.80 9.98
CA LYS A 93 1.08 1.89 8.90
C LYS A 93 -0.05 1.50 7.93
N THR A 94 -1.26 1.26 8.45
CA THR A 94 -2.45 1.00 7.63
C THR A 94 -2.72 2.11 6.62
N ILE A 95 -2.69 3.36 7.07
CA ILE A 95 -2.93 4.54 6.24
C ILE A 95 -1.81 4.71 5.20
N GLN A 96 -0.55 4.45 5.58
CA GLN A 96 0.58 4.47 4.65
C GLN A 96 0.40 3.44 3.51
N CYS A 97 -0.03 2.21 3.84
CA CYS A 97 -0.32 1.17 2.84
C CYS A 97 -1.51 1.56 1.94
N ILE A 98 -2.60 2.08 2.50
CA ILE A 98 -3.77 2.55 1.74
C ILE A 98 -3.38 3.67 0.78
N ALA A 99 -2.60 4.64 1.25
CA ALA A 99 -2.09 5.72 0.41
C ALA A 99 -1.18 5.18 -0.71
N THR A 100 -0.37 4.16 -0.43
CA THR A 100 0.47 3.53 -1.46
C THR A 100 -0.38 2.87 -2.54
N ILE A 101 -1.46 2.16 -2.19
CA ILE A 101 -2.40 1.59 -3.17
C ILE A 101 -3.06 2.70 -3.99
N ALA A 102 -3.52 3.78 -3.35
CA ALA A 102 -4.09 4.94 -4.03
C ALA A 102 -3.12 5.55 -5.04
N LEU A 103 -1.84 5.69 -4.69
CA LEU A 103 -0.80 6.15 -5.58
C LEU A 103 -0.62 5.23 -6.79
N MET A 104 -0.60 3.91 -6.57
CA MET A 104 -0.47 2.93 -7.67
C MET A 104 -1.66 3.01 -8.63
N VAL A 105 -2.88 3.17 -8.11
CA VAL A 105 -4.10 3.35 -8.91
C VAL A 105 -4.02 4.62 -9.75
N GLU A 106 -3.61 5.76 -9.17
CA GLU A 106 -3.41 7.02 -9.92
C GLU A 106 -2.38 6.91 -11.05
N ARG A 107 -1.46 5.95 -10.93
CA ARG A 107 -0.43 5.63 -11.93
C ARG A 107 -0.86 4.57 -12.92
N GLY A 108 -2.13 4.18 -12.91
CA GLY A 108 -2.72 3.26 -13.88
C GLY A 108 -2.56 1.79 -13.53
N VAL A 109 -2.20 1.45 -12.29
CA VAL A 109 -2.21 0.04 -11.83
C VAL A 109 -3.64 -0.34 -11.41
N PRO A 110 -4.34 -1.21 -12.17
CA PRO A 110 -5.76 -1.48 -11.93
C PRO A 110 -6.01 -2.51 -10.83
N GLY A 111 -4.97 -3.09 -10.23
CA GLY A 111 -5.09 -4.24 -9.33
C GLY A 111 -5.26 -5.58 -10.08
N PRO A 112 -5.80 -6.63 -9.44
CA PRO A 112 -6.32 -6.65 -8.06
C PRO A 112 -5.21 -6.46 -7.01
N PHE A 113 -5.55 -5.81 -5.90
CA PHE A 113 -4.68 -5.70 -4.72
C PHE A 113 -5.19 -6.62 -3.62
N LEU A 114 -4.28 -7.21 -2.83
CA LEU A 114 -4.63 -8.10 -1.72
C LEU A 114 -4.08 -7.55 -0.40
N VAL A 115 -4.96 -7.40 0.57
CA VAL A 115 -4.63 -7.11 1.97
C VAL A 115 -5.00 -8.33 2.81
N CYS A 116 -4.00 -8.88 3.50
CA CYS A 116 -4.18 -10.02 4.38
C CYS A 116 -3.70 -9.69 5.79
N GLY A 117 -4.49 -10.04 6.81
CA GLY A 117 -4.17 -9.74 8.21
C GLY A 117 -4.97 -10.60 9.19
N PRO A 118 -4.78 -10.40 10.51
CA PRO A 118 -5.60 -11.07 11.51
C PRO A 118 -7.09 -10.72 11.33
N LEU A 119 -7.98 -11.69 11.53
CA LEU A 119 -9.44 -11.53 11.34
C LEU A 119 -10.01 -10.33 12.10
N SER A 120 -9.54 -10.10 13.33
CA SER A 120 -9.95 -8.99 14.19
C SER A 120 -9.63 -7.61 13.62
N THR A 121 -8.70 -7.50 12.67
CA THR A 121 -8.25 -6.23 12.09
C THR A 121 -8.97 -5.88 10.78
N LEU A 122 -9.66 -6.84 10.14
CA LEU A 122 -10.31 -6.60 8.84
C LEU A 122 -11.38 -5.50 8.88
N PRO A 123 -12.23 -5.39 9.93
CA PRO A 123 -13.19 -4.29 10.02
C PRO A 123 -12.50 -2.91 10.04
N ASN A 124 -11.33 -2.82 10.68
CA ASN A 124 -10.54 -1.59 10.70
C ASN A 124 -10.04 -1.26 9.29
N TRP A 125 -9.46 -2.22 8.56
CA TRP A 125 -9.04 -2.02 7.17
C TRP A 125 -10.19 -1.51 6.28
N ILE A 126 -11.37 -2.13 6.39
CA ILE A 126 -12.56 -1.72 5.64
C ILE A 126 -12.96 -0.28 5.98
N SER A 127 -13.00 0.06 7.27
CA SER A 127 -13.33 1.42 7.73
C SER A 127 -12.35 2.45 7.19
N GLU A 128 -11.05 2.15 7.26
CA GLU A 128 -9.98 3.03 6.81
C GLU A 128 -10.00 3.25 5.30
N PHE A 129 -10.22 2.21 4.48
CA PHE A 129 -10.41 2.36 3.04
C PHE A 129 -11.62 3.23 2.70
N LYS A 130 -12.77 2.95 3.36
CA LYS A 130 -14.00 3.74 3.15
C LYS A 130 -13.83 5.20 3.53
N ARG A 131 -13.05 5.47 4.58
CA ARG A 131 -12.76 6.82 5.05
C ARG A 131 -11.79 7.54 4.13
N PHE A 132 -10.63 6.94 3.88
CA PHE A 132 -9.49 7.63 3.29
C PHE A 132 -9.46 7.58 1.78
N THR A 133 -10.00 6.53 1.17
CA THR A 133 -10.03 6.34 -0.29
C THR A 133 -11.40 5.83 -0.74
N PRO A 134 -12.49 6.61 -0.56
CA PRO A 134 -13.86 6.15 -0.80
C PRO A 134 -14.15 5.76 -2.26
N GLU A 135 -13.35 6.25 -3.20
CA GLU A 135 -13.48 5.94 -4.64
C GLU A 135 -12.86 4.59 -5.03
N ILE A 136 -11.98 4.03 -4.19
CA ILE A 136 -11.34 2.74 -4.45
C ILE A 136 -12.30 1.62 -4.01
N PRO A 137 -12.81 0.78 -4.92
CA PRO A 137 -13.66 -0.34 -4.55
C PRO A 137 -12.90 -1.33 -3.66
N ILE A 138 -13.57 -1.84 -2.63
CA ILE A 138 -13.03 -2.85 -1.70
C ILE A 138 -13.96 -4.04 -1.60
N MET A 139 -13.40 -5.21 -1.29
CA MET A 139 -14.14 -6.44 -1.12
C MET A 139 -13.63 -7.23 0.08
N LEU A 140 -14.51 -7.52 1.03
CA LEU A 140 -14.22 -8.48 2.10
C LEU A 140 -14.36 -9.90 1.54
N TYR A 141 -13.26 -10.62 1.44
CA TYR A 141 -13.26 -12.05 1.09
C TYR A 141 -13.26 -12.88 2.36
N HIS A 142 -14.45 -13.18 2.86
CA HIS A 142 -14.69 -13.96 4.08
C HIS A 142 -16.07 -14.66 4.00
N GLY A 143 -16.41 -15.45 5.01
CA GLY A 143 -17.71 -16.12 5.12
C GLY A 143 -17.65 -17.61 4.79
N ALA A 144 -18.80 -18.23 4.56
CA ALA A 144 -18.89 -19.66 4.27
C ALA A 144 -18.31 -19.99 2.88
N GLN A 145 -17.86 -21.23 2.65
CA GLN A 145 -17.22 -21.61 1.38
C GLN A 145 -18.09 -21.32 0.15
N GLN A 146 -19.41 -21.54 0.26
CA GLN A 146 -20.35 -21.28 -0.83
C GLN A 146 -20.50 -19.78 -1.15
N GLU A 147 -20.40 -18.92 -0.14
CA GLU A 147 -20.41 -17.47 -0.33
C GLU A 147 -19.13 -17.02 -1.02
N ARG A 148 -17.97 -17.52 -0.54
CA ARG A 148 -16.66 -17.18 -1.10
C ARG A 148 -16.50 -17.60 -2.57
N ARG A 149 -17.05 -18.75 -2.98
CA ARG A 149 -17.09 -19.16 -4.40
C ARG A 149 -17.74 -18.12 -5.32
N LYS A 150 -18.76 -17.40 -4.83
CA LYS A 150 -19.40 -16.31 -5.58
C LYS A 150 -18.56 -15.03 -5.60
N LEU A 151 -17.75 -14.82 -4.56
CA LEU A 151 -16.86 -13.65 -4.46
C LEU A 151 -15.64 -13.76 -5.38
N VAL A 152 -15.10 -14.97 -5.60
CA VAL A 152 -13.93 -15.19 -6.49
C VAL A 152 -14.14 -14.56 -7.87
N GLN A 153 -15.34 -14.73 -8.45
CA GLN A 153 -15.67 -14.16 -9.77
C GLN A 153 -15.65 -12.63 -9.79
N LYS A 154 -15.84 -11.98 -8.63
CA LYS A 154 -15.87 -10.53 -8.52
C LYS A 154 -14.48 -9.92 -8.33
N ILE A 155 -13.46 -10.69 -7.92
CA ILE A 155 -12.09 -10.21 -7.73
C ILE A 155 -11.53 -9.56 -9.01
N HIS A 156 -11.81 -10.18 -10.16
CA HIS A 156 -11.34 -9.73 -11.47
C HIS A 156 -12.35 -8.82 -12.19
N ARG A 157 -13.46 -8.46 -11.54
CA ARG A 157 -14.42 -7.52 -12.12
C ARG A 157 -13.97 -6.10 -11.85
N ARG A 158 -13.89 -5.28 -12.90
CA ARG A 158 -13.65 -3.84 -12.74
C ARG A 158 -14.93 -3.15 -12.30
N GLU A 159 -14.81 -2.28 -11.31
CA GLU A 159 -15.94 -1.60 -10.68
C GLU A 159 -15.62 -0.11 -10.42
N GLY A 160 -16.65 0.68 -10.18
CA GLY A 160 -16.53 2.11 -9.84
C GLY A 160 -16.19 3.03 -11.02
N SER A 161 -16.10 4.33 -10.72
CA SER A 161 -15.70 5.38 -11.67
C SER A 161 -14.27 5.18 -12.20
N LEU A 162 -13.39 4.63 -11.36
CA LEU A 162 -11.98 4.39 -11.67
C LEU A 162 -11.77 3.19 -12.60
N GLN A 163 -12.78 2.34 -12.81
CA GLN A 163 -12.68 1.12 -13.63
C GLN A 163 -11.50 0.22 -13.23
N ILE A 164 -11.35 -0.02 -11.93
CA ILE A 164 -10.30 -0.86 -11.35
C ILE A 164 -10.87 -2.11 -10.66
N HIS A 165 -10.02 -3.09 -10.42
CA HIS A 165 -10.36 -4.26 -9.62
C HIS A 165 -10.47 -3.88 -8.13
N PRO A 166 -11.38 -4.51 -7.37
CA PRO A 166 -11.50 -4.23 -5.94
C PRO A 166 -10.24 -4.62 -5.18
N VAL A 167 -9.91 -3.87 -4.13
CA VAL A 167 -8.94 -4.30 -3.13
C VAL A 167 -9.57 -5.42 -2.29
N VAL A 168 -8.99 -6.62 -2.37
CA VAL A 168 -9.45 -7.79 -1.63
C VAL A 168 -8.87 -7.76 -0.23
N ILE A 169 -9.73 -7.81 0.79
CA ILE A 169 -9.36 -7.83 2.21
C ILE A 169 -9.75 -9.19 2.78
N THR A 170 -8.81 -9.93 3.36
CA THR A 170 -9.06 -11.29 3.89
C THR A 170 -8.19 -11.64 5.10
N SER A 171 -8.51 -12.74 5.78
CA SER A 171 -7.72 -13.24 6.91
C SER A 171 -6.62 -14.21 6.47
N PHE A 172 -5.62 -14.44 7.30
CA PHE A 172 -4.56 -15.42 7.03
C PHE A 172 -5.11 -16.83 6.78
N GLU A 173 -6.07 -17.25 7.61
CA GLU A 173 -6.65 -18.59 7.54
C GLU A 173 -7.42 -18.81 6.23
N ILE A 174 -8.17 -17.80 5.79
CA ILE A 174 -8.91 -17.86 4.53
C ILE A 174 -7.96 -17.79 3.34
N ALA A 175 -6.95 -16.90 3.37
CA ALA A 175 -5.95 -16.81 2.32
C ALA A 175 -5.21 -18.15 2.10
N MET A 176 -4.83 -18.82 3.20
CA MET A 176 -4.18 -20.13 3.12
C MET A 176 -5.12 -21.22 2.60
N ARG A 177 -6.38 -21.26 3.07
CA ARG A 177 -7.37 -22.26 2.67
C ARG A 177 -7.75 -22.14 1.20
N ASP A 178 -7.92 -20.91 0.72
CA ASP A 178 -8.41 -20.61 -0.63
C ASP A 178 -7.29 -20.15 -1.56
N ARG A 179 -6.02 -20.48 -1.26
CA ARG A 179 -4.83 -20.02 -2.00
C ARG A 179 -4.96 -20.17 -3.52
N ASN A 180 -5.53 -21.28 -3.99
CA ASN A 180 -5.66 -21.56 -5.42
C ASN A 180 -6.68 -20.65 -6.13
N ALA A 181 -7.61 -20.07 -5.37
CA ALA A 181 -8.62 -19.15 -5.90
C ALA A 181 -8.17 -17.68 -5.83
N LEU A 182 -7.12 -17.38 -5.06
CA LEU A 182 -6.54 -16.05 -4.87
C LEU A 182 -5.22 -15.83 -5.63
N GLN A 183 -4.69 -16.88 -6.28
CA GLN A 183 -3.56 -16.83 -7.22
C GLN A 183 -4.05 -16.46 -8.62
#